data_AF-A0A2Z6M969-F1
#
_entry.id   AF-A0A2Z6M969-F1
#
_cell.length_a   1.000
_cell.length_b   1.000
_cell.length_c   1.000
_cell.angle_alpha   90.00
_cell.angle_beta   90.00
_cell.angle_gamma   90.00
#
_symmetry.space_group_name_H-M   'P 1'
#
loop_
_entity.id
_entity.type
_entity.pdbx_description
1 polymer ?
#
loop_
_entity_poly.entity_id
_entity_poly.type
_entity_poly.pdbx_seq_one_letter_code
_entity_poly.pdbx_strand_id
1 'polypeptide(L)'
;MVPFHVAFIRKVSNQQDTNVRIMFNVPGTPFSPHDSHSMKFQGSIYLKEASFRSKDSRHLNEVVQSINALRSQVVARESERAERATLVTQEKLQLANNRFKPIRLPNLWIRPAFGGRGRKIPGTLEAHVNGFRYSTTRADERVDVMFANIKHAFFQPAENEMITLVHFHLHNHIMVGNKKTKDVQFYLEVMDMVQNVGGGKRSAYDPDELEEEQRERERKNKINLEFQSFVNRVNDLWEQPQFNACLVELIETPFLVVTLSEIEIVNLERVGLGQKNFDMTIVFKDFKRDVLRIDSIPSTSLDGIKEWLDTTDIKYYESRLNLNWRQILKTITYDPQSFIDGGGWEFLNLEATDSESDHSEESDQGYEPSDMEPESDSEEEDSETDIVSSEDEESEDSMDEDSEEEKGKTWEELEKEASNADREKANESDSEEDRKRRKAKTAFVAAGCSFCVWTSCLYDSVFSLQNSRMKIEG
;
A
#
# COMPACT_ATOMS: atom_id res chain seq x y z
N MET A 1 5.61 -35.65 -39.22
CA MET A 1 5.31 -34.90 -37.99
C MET A 1 5.48 -33.42 -38.29
N VAL A 2 4.56 -32.55 -37.87
CA VAL A 2 4.64 -31.10 -38.09
C VAL A 2 4.87 -30.42 -36.74
N PRO A 3 5.99 -29.71 -36.53
CA PRO A 3 6.24 -29.02 -35.28
C PRO A 3 5.44 -27.71 -35.20
N PHE A 4 4.93 -27.40 -34.00
CA PHE A 4 4.31 -26.12 -33.69
C PHE A 4 5.11 -25.42 -32.60
N HIS A 5 5.41 -24.13 -32.78
CA HIS A 5 6.01 -23.32 -31.73
C HIS A 5 4.96 -23.04 -30.65
N VAL A 6 5.32 -23.24 -29.37
CA VAL A 6 4.37 -23.17 -28.24
C VAL A 6 3.69 -21.80 -28.10
N ALA A 7 4.34 -20.72 -28.55
CA ALA A 7 3.75 -19.37 -28.55
C ALA A 7 2.50 -19.24 -29.44
N PHE A 8 2.31 -20.14 -30.41
CA PHE A 8 1.09 -20.16 -31.24
C PHE A 8 -0.05 -20.96 -30.60
N ILE A 9 0.18 -21.61 -29.46
CA ILE A 9 -0.85 -22.38 -28.75
C ILE A 9 -1.53 -21.47 -27.73
N ARG A 10 -2.84 -21.25 -27.92
CA ARG A 10 -3.68 -20.47 -27.03
C ARG A 10 -4.03 -21.22 -25.75
N LYS A 11 -4.53 -22.44 -25.90
CA LYS A 11 -5.03 -23.26 -24.79
C LYS A 11 -5.00 -24.73 -25.19
N VAL A 12 -4.69 -25.58 -24.21
CA VAL A 12 -4.81 -27.03 -24.33
C VAL A 12 -5.76 -27.51 -23.24
N SER A 13 -6.73 -28.34 -23.61
CA SER A 13 -7.71 -28.91 -22.68
C SER A 13 -7.94 -30.39 -22.94
N ASN A 14 -8.12 -31.15 -21.87
CA ASN A 14 -8.66 -32.49 -21.93
C ASN A 14 -10.20 -32.41 -21.98
N GLN A 15 -10.83 -33.12 -22.91
CA GLN A 15 -12.27 -33.22 -23.11
C GLN A 15 -12.68 -34.70 -23.04
N GLN A 16 -13.54 -35.04 -22.07
CA GLN A 16 -14.09 -36.39 -21.88
C GLN A 16 -13.02 -37.50 -21.72
N ASP A 17 -11.88 -37.18 -21.09
CA ASP A 17 -10.77 -38.09 -20.73
C ASP A 17 -10.14 -38.94 -21.83
N THR A 18 -10.57 -38.73 -23.07
CA THR A 18 -10.17 -39.48 -24.25
C THR A 18 -9.78 -38.56 -25.41
N ASN A 19 -10.07 -37.25 -25.31
CA ASN A 19 -9.74 -36.29 -26.34
C ASN A 19 -8.91 -35.12 -25.78
N VAL A 20 -7.82 -34.78 -26.44
CA VAL A 20 -7.06 -33.55 -26.18
C VAL A 20 -7.32 -32.56 -27.30
N ARG A 21 -7.79 -31.37 -26.91
CA ARG A 21 -8.03 -30.26 -27.83
C ARG A 21 -6.95 -29.20 -27.64
N ILE A 22 -6.27 -28.87 -28.72
CA ILE A 22 -5.27 -27.82 -28.82
C ILE A 22 -5.88 -26.68 -29.63
N MET A 23 -6.03 -25.50 -29.01
CA MET A 23 -6.47 -24.28 -29.66
C MET A 23 -5.27 -23.39 -29.95
N PHE A 24 -5.20 -22.86 -31.16
CA PHE A 24 -4.12 -22.00 -31.61
C PHE A 24 -4.55 -20.52 -31.65
N ASN A 25 -3.56 -19.62 -31.59
CA ASN A 25 -3.77 -18.19 -31.76
C ASN A 25 -4.11 -17.90 -33.22
N VAL A 26 -5.24 -17.24 -33.45
CA VAL A 26 -5.68 -16.82 -34.79
C VAL A 26 -6.03 -15.33 -34.78
N PRO A 27 -5.71 -14.58 -35.87
CA PRO A 27 -6.02 -13.17 -35.98
C PRO A 27 -7.54 -12.91 -35.83
N GLY A 28 -7.92 -11.77 -35.22
CA GLY A 28 -9.32 -11.36 -35.08
C GLY A 28 -10.08 -12.02 -33.92
N THR A 29 -9.41 -12.77 -33.03
CA THR A 29 -10.03 -13.24 -31.78
C THR A 29 -9.97 -12.16 -30.69
N PRO A 30 -11.03 -11.98 -29.88
CA PRO A 30 -11.17 -10.86 -28.93
C PRO A 30 -10.12 -10.81 -27.82
N PHE A 31 -9.28 -11.85 -27.69
CA PHE A 31 -8.23 -11.97 -26.67
C PHE A 31 -6.85 -12.26 -27.25
N SER A 32 -6.65 -12.14 -28.57
CA SER A 32 -5.30 -12.10 -29.11
C SER A 32 -4.82 -10.66 -28.98
N PRO A 33 -3.85 -10.34 -28.10
CA PRO A 33 -3.12 -9.08 -28.25
C PRO A 33 -2.61 -9.04 -29.69
N HIS A 34 -2.48 -7.84 -30.27
CA HIS A 34 -1.94 -7.65 -31.61
C HIS A 34 -0.54 -8.25 -31.71
N ASP A 35 -0.49 -9.56 -31.96
CA ASP A 35 0.73 -10.30 -31.96
C ASP A 35 1.43 -9.88 -33.23
N SER A 36 2.67 -9.39 -33.12
CA SER A 36 3.41 -8.80 -34.23
C SER A 36 3.53 -9.76 -35.43
N HIS A 37 3.35 -11.06 -35.18
CA HIS A 37 3.27 -12.13 -36.17
C HIS A 37 1.95 -12.18 -36.95
N SER A 38 0.81 -11.88 -36.31
CA SER A 38 -0.52 -11.88 -36.96
C SER A 38 -0.66 -10.75 -37.99
N MET A 39 -0.01 -9.61 -37.74
CA MET A 39 0.03 -8.45 -38.64
C MET A 39 0.91 -8.70 -39.88
N LYS A 40 1.90 -9.61 -39.79
CA LYS A 40 2.84 -9.90 -40.90
C LYS A 40 2.23 -10.76 -42.00
N PHE A 41 1.20 -11.55 -41.71
CA PHE A 41 0.62 -12.52 -42.64
C PHE A 41 -0.89 -12.34 -42.76
N GLN A 42 -1.32 -11.11 -43.05
CA GLN A 42 -2.72 -10.80 -43.35
C GLN A 42 -3.18 -11.60 -44.59
N GLY A 43 -4.34 -12.26 -44.50
CA GLY A 43 -4.91 -13.06 -45.60
C GLY A 43 -4.43 -14.52 -45.69
N SER A 44 -3.57 -14.98 -44.78
CA SER A 44 -3.17 -16.40 -44.72
C SER A 44 -4.23 -17.29 -44.06
N ILE A 45 -4.21 -18.59 -44.35
CA ILE A 45 -5.08 -19.58 -43.69
C ILE A 45 -4.40 -20.02 -42.38
N TYR A 46 -5.12 -19.92 -41.27
CA TYR A 46 -4.63 -20.29 -39.94
C TYR A 46 -5.33 -21.55 -39.41
N LEU A 47 -4.57 -22.41 -38.74
CA LEU A 47 -5.13 -23.53 -37.99
C LEU A 47 -5.75 -22.98 -36.70
N LYS A 48 -7.06 -23.18 -36.49
CA LYS A 48 -7.75 -22.73 -35.27
C LYS A 48 -7.63 -23.75 -34.15
N GLU A 49 -7.79 -25.02 -34.47
CA GLU A 49 -7.79 -26.10 -33.49
C GLU A 49 -7.35 -27.43 -34.10
N ALA A 50 -6.82 -28.29 -33.25
CA ALA A 50 -6.58 -29.69 -33.54
C ALA A 50 -7.04 -30.53 -32.33
N SER A 51 -7.72 -31.63 -32.62
CA SER A 51 -8.22 -32.56 -31.60
C SER A 51 -7.64 -33.95 -31.84
N PHE A 52 -7.10 -34.55 -30.78
CA PHE A 52 -6.49 -35.87 -30.81
C PHE A 52 -7.23 -36.79 -29.84
N ARG A 53 -7.52 -38.01 -30.28
CA ARG A 53 -8.18 -39.02 -29.44
C ARG A 53 -7.20 -40.14 -29.07
N SER A 54 -7.19 -40.53 -27.80
CA SER A 54 -6.43 -41.69 -27.31
C SER A 54 -7.26 -42.49 -26.31
N LYS A 55 -6.97 -43.80 -26.21
CA LYS A 55 -7.53 -44.68 -25.18
C LYS A 55 -6.75 -44.60 -23.87
N ASP A 56 -5.54 -44.06 -23.88
CA ASP A 56 -4.69 -43.91 -22.70
C ASP A 56 -4.89 -42.52 -22.08
N SER A 57 -5.82 -42.42 -21.13
CA SER A 57 -6.15 -41.18 -20.42
C SER A 57 -4.98 -40.64 -19.57
N ARG A 58 -4.14 -41.53 -19.02
CA ARG A 58 -2.99 -41.11 -18.18
C ARG A 58 -1.97 -40.36 -19.01
N HIS A 59 -1.59 -40.93 -20.16
CA HIS A 59 -0.65 -40.28 -21.07
C HIS A 59 -1.19 -38.94 -21.60
N LEU A 60 -2.49 -38.85 -21.92
CA LEU A 60 -3.10 -37.58 -22.35
C LEU A 60 -2.97 -36.50 -21.27
N ASN A 61 -3.25 -36.83 -20.01
CA ASN A 61 -3.12 -35.89 -18.90
C ASN A 61 -1.68 -35.41 -18.69
N GLU A 62 -0.70 -36.32 -18.76
CA GLU A 62 0.73 -35.96 -18.68
C GLU A 62 1.16 -35.02 -19.81
N VAL A 63 0.70 -35.26 -21.04
CA VAL A 63 1.00 -34.42 -22.20
C VAL A 63 0.36 -33.04 -22.05
N VAL A 64 -0.90 -32.96 -21.63
CA VAL A 64 -1.58 -31.68 -21.38
C VAL A 64 -0.86 -30.87 -20.29
N GLN A 65 -0.46 -31.51 -19.19
CA GLN A 65 0.32 -30.88 -18.13
C GLN A 65 1.67 -30.38 -18.65
N SER A 66 2.39 -31.20 -19.43
CA SER A 66 3.68 -30.85 -20.01
C SER A 66 3.60 -29.66 -20.97
N ILE A 67 2.59 -29.63 -21.84
CA ILE A 67 2.39 -28.51 -22.78
C ILE A 67 2.01 -27.23 -22.01
N ASN A 68 1.13 -27.33 -21.00
CA ASN A 68 0.76 -26.18 -20.19
C ASN A 68 1.96 -25.64 -19.39
N ALA A 69 2.81 -26.51 -18.83
CA ALA A 69 4.03 -26.12 -18.15
C ALA A 69 5.00 -25.40 -19.09
N LEU A 70 5.23 -25.94 -20.29
CA LEU A 70 6.07 -25.32 -21.31
C LEU A 70 5.52 -23.96 -21.76
N ARG A 71 4.19 -23.86 -21.97
CA ARG A 71 3.54 -22.59 -22.34
C ARG A 71 3.76 -21.54 -21.26
N SER A 72 3.49 -21.88 -20.00
CA SER A 72 3.68 -20.96 -18.87
C SER A 72 5.13 -20.49 -18.76
N GLN A 73 6.11 -21.39 -18.95
CA GLN A 73 7.52 -21.04 -18.92
C GLN A 73 7.92 -20.08 -20.06
N VAL A 74 7.45 -20.34 -21.28
CA VAL A 74 7.76 -19.47 -22.43
C VAL A 74 7.09 -18.11 -22.30
N VAL A 75 5.82 -18.06 -21.90
CA VAL A 75 5.10 -16.80 -21.68
C VAL A 75 5.79 -15.97 -20.59
N ALA A 76 6.19 -16.59 -19.47
CA ALA A 76 6.93 -15.89 -18.41
C ALA A 76 8.25 -15.32 -18.93
N ARG A 77 9.03 -16.12 -19.68
CA ARG A 77 10.32 -15.69 -20.25
C ARG A 77 10.18 -14.54 -21.26
N GLU A 78 9.18 -14.61 -22.15
CA GLU A 78 8.94 -13.55 -23.14
C GLU A 78 8.41 -12.28 -22.47
N SER A 79 7.55 -12.39 -21.46
CA SER A 79 7.08 -11.24 -20.66
C SER A 79 8.24 -10.56 -19.94
N GLU A 80 9.10 -11.32 -19.27
CA GLU A 80 10.30 -10.80 -18.60
C GLU A 80 11.26 -10.12 -19.58
N ARG A 81 11.43 -10.70 -20.78
CA ARG A 81 12.25 -10.09 -21.84
C ARG A 81 11.63 -8.79 -22.35
N ALA A 82 10.32 -8.74 -22.56
CA ALA A 82 9.61 -7.55 -23.00
C ALA A 82 9.69 -6.43 -21.94
N GLU A 83 9.47 -6.76 -20.67
CA GLU A 83 9.63 -5.81 -19.56
C GLU A 83 11.05 -5.26 -19.50
N ARG A 84 12.07 -6.12 -19.60
CA ARG A 84 13.48 -5.70 -19.64
C ARG A 84 13.82 -4.81 -20.83
N ALA A 85 13.21 -5.04 -21.99
CA ALA A 85 13.45 -4.24 -23.18
C ALA A 85 12.95 -2.79 -23.04
N THR A 86 11.98 -2.54 -22.15
CA THR A 86 11.45 -1.19 -21.88
C THR A 86 12.23 -0.40 -20.82
N LEU A 87 13.31 -0.96 -20.27
CA LEU A 87 14.09 -0.31 -19.21
C LEU A 87 15.01 0.76 -19.78
N VAL A 88 15.11 1.87 -19.06
CA VAL A 88 16.09 2.92 -19.34
C VAL A 88 17.46 2.41 -18.89
N THR A 89 18.44 2.46 -19.79
CA THR A 89 19.82 2.04 -19.49
C THR A 89 20.39 2.92 -18.37
N GLN A 90 20.88 2.28 -17.32
CA GLN A 90 21.49 2.94 -16.17
C GLN A 90 23.02 2.93 -16.30
N GLU A 91 23.68 3.89 -15.67
CA GLU A 91 25.12 3.84 -15.49
C GLU A 91 25.53 2.67 -14.57
N LYS A 92 26.81 2.27 -14.65
CA LYS A 92 27.34 1.21 -13.78
C LYS A 92 27.67 1.76 -12.41
N LEU A 93 27.36 0.98 -11.37
CA LEU A 93 27.72 1.32 -10.00
C LEU A 93 29.25 1.36 -9.82
N GLN A 94 29.73 2.50 -9.35
CA GLN A 94 31.12 2.74 -8.99
C GLN A 94 31.31 2.42 -7.51
N LEU A 95 32.08 1.37 -7.23
CA LEU A 95 32.27 0.89 -5.88
C LEU A 95 33.18 1.81 -5.09
N ALA A 96 32.88 1.94 -3.80
CA ALA A 96 33.76 2.64 -2.89
C ALA A 96 35.13 1.93 -2.84
N ASN A 97 36.20 2.68 -3.08
CA ASN A 97 37.56 2.14 -3.11
C ASN A 97 38.06 1.86 -1.68
N ASN A 98 39.11 1.03 -1.52
CA ASN A 98 39.67 0.66 -0.20
C ASN A 98 40.02 1.83 0.75
N ARG A 99 40.13 3.07 0.25
CA ARG A 99 40.35 4.27 1.09
C ARG A 99 39.08 4.76 1.79
N PHE A 100 37.92 4.45 1.24
CA PHE A 100 36.61 4.80 1.78
C PHE A 100 35.81 3.53 2.00
N LYS A 101 35.67 3.11 3.26
CA LYS A 101 34.77 2.00 3.57
C LYS A 101 33.33 2.43 3.22
N PRO A 102 32.59 1.65 2.43
CA PRO A 102 31.21 1.99 2.11
C PRO A 102 30.38 2.06 3.41
N ILE A 103 29.44 2.99 3.45
CA ILE A 103 28.48 3.13 4.56
C ILE A 103 27.51 1.96 4.43
N ARG A 104 27.26 1.21 5.51
CA ARG A 104 26.48 -0.04 5.46
C ARG A 104 25.34 -0.04 6.45
N LEU A 105 24.23 -0.65 6.05
CA LEU A 105 23.10 -0.98 6.91
C LEU A 105 22.76 -2.48 6.70
N PRO A 106 23.14 -3.35 7.65
CA PRO A 106 22.93 -4.79 7.55
C PRO A 106 21.53 -5.23 8.00
N ASN A 107 21.23 -6.52 7.82
CA ASN A 107 20.02 -7.19 8.33
C ASN A 107 18.70 -6.65 7.78
N LEU A 108 18.69 -6.24 6.52
CA LEU A 108 17.52 -5.62 5.89
C LEU A 108 16.76 -6.60 5.00
N TRP A 109 15.44 -6.57 5.11
CA TRP A 109 14.55 -7.11 4.10
C TRP A 109 14.37 -6.11 2.96
N ILE A 110 14.00 -6.60 1.78
CA ILE A 110 13.76 -5.77 0.59
C ILE A 110 12.35 -5.99 0.04
N ARG A 111 11.70 -4.91 -0.39
CA ARG A 111 10.46 -4.92 -1.19
C ARG A 111 10.68 -4.13 -2.49
N PRO A 112 10.27 -4.67 -3.65
CA PRO A 112 9.74 -6.02 -3.83
C PRO A 112 10.81 -7.10 -3.55
N ALA A 113 10.37 -8.24 -3.03
CA ALA A 113 11.29 -9.34 -2.73
C ALA A 113 11.85 -9.97 -4.02
N PHE A 114 13.09 -10.46 -3.94
CA PHE A 114 13.68 -11.29 -5.01
C PHE A 114 12.82 -12.53 -5.27
N GLY A 115 12.69 -12.89 -6.56
CA GLY A 115 12.00 -14.10 -6.95
C GLY A 115 12.85 -15.34 -6.69
N GLY A 116 12.21 -16.50 -6.46
CA GLY A 116 12.89 -17.77 -6.24
C GLY A 116 12.10 -18.69 -5.31
N ARG A 117 12.45 -19.99 -5.30
CA ARG A 117 11.85 -20.99 -4.39
C ARG A 117 12.58 -21.09 -3.03
N GLY A 118 13.68 -20.36 -2.85
CA GLY A 118 14.46 -20.38 -1.61
C GLY A 118 13.79 -19.56 -0.50
N ARG A 119 14.14 -19.87 0.76
CA ARG A 119 13.80 -18.99 1.89
C ARG A 119 14.39 -17.60 1.64
N LYS A 120 13.64 -16.55 2.03
CA LYS A 120 14.12 -15.17 2.02
C LYS A 120 15.31 -15.04 2.97
N ILE A 121 16.32 -14.27 2.58
CA ILE A 121 17.52 -14.01 3.39
C ILE A 121 17.65 -12.50 3.56
N PRO A 122 17.91 -12.00 4.77
CA PRO A 122 18.18 -10.57 4.96
C PRO A 122 19.52 -10.20 4.32
N GLY A 123 19.60 -9.01 3.76
CA GLY A 123 20.76 -8.49 3.04
C GLY A 123 21.38 -7.28 3.74
N THR A 124 22.37 -6.70 3.07
CA THR A 124 23.04 -5.46 3.50
C THR A 124 22.91 -4.42 2.41
N LEU A 125 22.50 -3.21 2.78
CA LEU A 125 22.53 -2.03 1.91
C LEU A 125 23.85 -1.30 2.10
N GLU A 126 24.60 -1.09 1.03
CA GLU A 126 25.87 -0.38 1.00
C GLU A 126 25.77 0.86 0.11
N ALA A 127 26.13 2.03 0.64
CA ALA A 127 26.28 3.26 -0.14
C ALA A 127 27.69 3.34 -0.74
N HIS A 128 27.75 3.64 -2.04
CA HIS A 128 28.98 3.78 -2.81
C HIS A 128 29.06 5.17 -3.46
N VAL A 129 29.92 5.33 -4.48
CA VAL A 129 30.27 6.65 -5.04
C VAL A 129 29.08 7.29 -5.77
N ASN A 130 28.32 6.50 -6.53
CA ASN A 130 27.22 7.00 -7.37
C ASN A 130 25.91 6.20 -7.20
N GLY A 131 25.77 5.44 -6.11
CA GLY A 131 24.60 4.62 -5.89
C GLY A 131 24.68 3.74 -4.66
N PHE A 132 23.60 3.00 -4.44
CA PHE A 132 23.49 1.96 -3.45
C PHE A 132 23.61 0.58 -4.08
N ARG A 133 24.11 -0.36 -3.29
CA ARG A 133 24.01 -1.79 -3.56
C ARG A 133 23.35 -2.48 -2.40
N TYR A 134 22.30 -3.24 -2.71
CA TYR A 134 21.80 -4.27 -1.80
C TYR A 134 22.26 -5.63 -2.28
N SER A 135 22.75 -6.45 -1.36
CA SER A 135 23.11 -7.84 -1.64
C SER A 135 22.84 -8.73 -0.44
N THR A 136 22.40 -9.96 -0.69
CA THR A 136 22.35 -11.03 0.32
C THR A 136 23.59 -11.93 0.23
N THR A 137 23.60 -13.04 0.96
CA THR A 137 24.64 -14.08 0.83
C THR A 137 24.57 -14.82 -0.51
N ARG A 138 23.46 -14.71 -1.25
CA ARG A 138 23.29 -15.29 -2.58
C ARG A 138 23.73 -14.29 -3.65
N ALA A 139 24.56 -14.75 -4.58
CA ALA A 139 25.14 -13.88 -5.61
C ALA A 139 24.11 -13.35 -6.63
N ASP A 140 23.00 -14.04 -6.81
CA ASP A 140 21.89 -13.68 -7.68
C ASP A 140 20.88 -12.71 -7.02
N GLU A 141 20.91 -12.55 -5.70
CA GLU A 141 20.06 -11.62 -4.95
C GLU A 141 20.81 -10.30 -4.70
N ARG A 142 21.00 -9.56 -5.79
CA ARG A 142 21.69 -8.26 -5.79
C ARG A 142 20.92 -7.24 -6.60
N VAL A 143 20.83 -6.02 -6.09
CA VAL A 143 20.27 -4.87 -6.82
C VAL A 143 21.15 -3.64 -6.59
N ASP A 144 21.39 -2.92 -7.68
CA ASP A 144 22.09 -1.64 -7.67
C ASP A 144 21.05 -0.53 -7.93
N VAL A 145 21.04 0.50 -7.09
CA VAL A 145 20.15 1.66 -7.20
C VAL A 145 21.01 2.91 -7.37
N MET A 146 20.98 3.50 -8.56
CA MET A 146 21.83 4.65 -8.88
C MET A 146 21.26 5.93 -8.27
N PHE A 147 22.13 6.76 -7.71
CA PHE A 147 21.79 8.07 -7.15
C PHE A 147 21.01 8.94 -8.13
N ALA A 148 21.48 9.02 -9.39
CA ALA A 148 20.83 9.80 -10.44
C ALA A 148 19.43 9.33 -10.83
N ASN A 149 19.03 8.11 -10.44
CA ASN A 149 17.71 7.56 -10.76
C ASN A 149 16.74 7.62 -9.56
N ILE A 150 17.19 8.03 -8.38
CA ILE A 150 16.32 8.23 -7.21
C ILE A 150 15.64 9.59 -7.36
N LYS A 151 14.31 9.57 -7.44
CA LYS A 151 13.47 10.77 -7.46
C LYS A 151 13.20 11.27 -6.04
N HIS A 152 12.82 10.35 -5.14
CA HIS A 152 12.58 10.63 -3.73
C HIS A 152 13.17 9.53 -2.86
N ALA A 153 13.69 9.92 -1.69
CA ALA A 153 14.21 9.02 -0.68
C ALA A 153 13.56 9.35 0.66
N PHE A 154 13.03 8.32 1.33
CA PHE A 154 12.33 8.46 2.60
C PHE A 154 13.00 7.59 3.66
N PHE A 155 13.04 8.11 4.88
CA PHE A 155 13.35 7.35 6.08
C PHE A 155 12.15 7.47 7.02
N GLN A 156 11.59 6.35 7.44
CA GLN A 156 10.49 6.31 8.39
C GLN A 156 10.92 5.47 9.61
N PRO A 157 11.09 6.11 10.78
CA PRO A 157 11.36 5.39 12.02
C PRO A 157 10.13 4.57 12.44
N ALA A 158 10.37 3.51 13.20
CA ALA A 158 9.30 2.79 13.86
C ALA A 158 8.88 3.61 15.08
N GLU A 159 7.78 4.35 15.00
CA GLU A 159 7.18 5.07 16.14
C GLU A 159 5.91 4.36 16.62
N ASN A 160 4.92 4.22 15.74
CA ASN A 160 3.72 3.41 15.98
C ASN A 160 3.64 2.19 15.07
N GLU A 161 4.70 1.97 14.28
CA GLU A 161 4.75 0.98 13.23
C GLU A 161 5.65 -0.19 13.59
N MET A 162 5.36 -1.36 13.01
CA MET A 162 6.11 -2.60 13.26
C MET A 162 7.47 -2.63 12.54
N ILE A 163 7.72 -1.68 11.65
CA ILE A 163 8.91 -1.66 10.79
C ILE A 163 9.60 -0.30 10.81
N THR A 164 10.93 -0.32 10.76
CA THR A 164 11.76 0.84 10.41
C THR A 164 12.20 0.67 8.96
N LEU A 165 12.08 1.71 8.13
CA LEU A 165 12.34 1.58 6.68
C LEU A 165 13.11 2.75 6.06
N VAL A 166 13.79 2.44 4.95
CA VAL A 166 14.30 3.38 3.94
C VAL A 166 13.64 3.05 2.61
N HIS A 167 13.00 4.03 1.97
CA HIS A 167 12.29 3.86 0.71
C HIS A 167 12.89 4.74 -0.38
N PHE A 168 13.09 4.17 -1.57
CA PHE A 168 13.49 4.91 -2.76
C PHE A 168 12.41 4.82 -3.81
N HIS A 169 11.89 5.98 -4.21
CA HIS A 169 11.04 6.15 -5.38
C HIS A 169 11.88 6.65 -6.55
N LEU A 170 11.83 5.96 -7.68
CA LEU A 170 12.74 6.14 -8.81
C LEU A 170 12.09 6.92 -9.96
N HIS A 171 12.90 7.69 -10.69
CA HIS A 171 12.47 8.31 -11.95
C HIS A 171 12.08 7.23 -12.97
N ASN A 172 12.99 6.27 -13.19
CA ASN A 172 12.83 5.19 -14.15
C ASN A 172 12.77 3.84 -13.44
N HIS A 173 11.99 2.93 -14.02
CA HIS A 173 11.88 1.57 -13.52
C HIS A 173 13.21 0.84 -13.59
N ILE A 174 13.46 0.00 -12.58
CA ILE A 174 14.55 -0.98 -12.56
C ILE A 174 13.99 -2.38 -12.34
N MET A 175 14.85 -3.40 -12.51
CA MET A 175 14.50 -4.77 -12.14
C MET A 175 15.04 -5.10 -10.75
N VAL A 176 14.15 -5.62 -9.91
CA VAL A 176 14.52 -6.27 -8.64
C VAL A 176 14.15 -7.74 -8.78
N GLY A 177 15.16 -8.59 -9.02
CA GLY A 177 14.94 -9.97 -9.47
C GLY A 177 14.14 -10.01 -10.78
N ASN A 178 12.92 -10.53 -10.70
CA ASN A 178 12.01 -10.66 -11.85
C ASN A 178 10.89 -9.61 -11.87
N LYS A 179 10.90 -8.64 -10.94
CA LYS A 179 9.87 -7.60 -10.85
C LYS A 179 10.42 -6.27 -11.34
N LYS A 180 9.76 -5.66 -12.32
CA LYS A 180 9.96 -4.27 -12.73
C LYS A 180 9.27 -3.34 -11.73
N THR A 181 9.98 -2.37 -11.17
CA THR A 181 9.44 -1.46 -10.15
C THR A 181 10.06 -0.07 -10.23
N LYS A 182 9.31 0.96 -9.80
CA LYS A 182 9.84 2.29 -9.46
C LYS A 182 10.12 2.45 -7.98
N ASP A 183 9.63 1.53 -7.14
CA ASP A 183 9.71 1.64 -5.70
C ASP A 183 10.53 0.50 -5.15
N VAL A 184 11.55 0.84 -4.37
CA VAL A 184 12.45 -0.09 -3.70
C VAL A 184 12.56 0.31 -2.24
N GLN A 185 12.13 -0.57 -1.36
CA GLN A 185 12.11 -0.35 0.08
C GLN A 185 13.00 -1.36 0.78
N PHE A 186 13.75 -0.86 1.76
CA PHE A 186 14.56 -1.66 2.67
C PHE A 186 14.02 -1.46 4.07
N TYR A 187 13.71 -2.55 4.77
CA TYR A 187 13.06 -2.45 6.07
C TYR A 187 13.55 -3.51 7.05
N LEU A 188 13.34 -3.24 8.33
CA LEU A 188 13.62 -4.15 9.43
C LEU A 188 12.39 -4.20 10.34
N GLU A 189 11.98 -5.42 10.72
CA GLU A 189 10.87 -5.65 11.65
C GLU A 189 11.36 -5.49 13.09
N VAL A 190 10.71 -4.58 13.80
CA VAL A 190 11.17 -4.10 15.11
C VAL A 190 10.51 -4.83 16.26
N MET A 191 9.26 -5.26 16.07
CA MET A 191 8.53 -6.10 17.01
C MET A 191 8.51 -7.55 16.51
N ASP A 192 8.63 -8.49 17.44
CA ASP A 192 8.39 -9.90 17.14
C ASP A 192 6.88 -10.15 17.11
N MET A 193 6.37 -10.88 16.12
CA MET A 193 4.98 -11.36 16.19
C MET A 193 4.84 -12.15 17.48
N VAL A 194 4.03 -11.66 18.43
CA VAL A 194 3.76 -12.33 19.69
C VAL A 194 3.35 -13.77 19.36
N GLN A 195 4.25 -14.71 19.61
CA GLN A 195 3.86 -16.11 19.63
C GLN A 195 2.89 -16.21 20.79
N ASN A 196 1.66 -16.68 20.55
CA ASN A 196 0.69 -16.94 21.61
C ASN A 196 1.26 -17.98 22.59
N VAL A 197 2.09 -17.53 23.52
CA VAL A 197 2.50 -18.28 24.70
C VAL A 197 1.36 -18.11 25.68
N GLY A 198 0.46 -19.10 25.65
CA GLY A 198 -0.48 -19.49 26.70
C GLY A 198 -1.33 -18.37 27.33
N GLY A 199 -2.65 -18.47 27.19
CA GLY A 199 -3.65 -17.61 27.83
C GLY A 199 -3.70 -17.71 29.37
N GLY A 200 -2.58 -17.43 30.04
CA GLY A 200 -2.55 -17.08 31.46
C GLY A 200 -2.80 -15.58 31.60
N LYS A 201 -3.68 -15.19 32.52
CA LYS A 201 -4.00 -13.78 32.83
C LYS A 201 -2.71 -13.01 33.14
N ARG A 202 -2.22 -12.24 32.18
CA ARG A 202 -1.07 -11.35 32.34
C ARG A 202 -1.49 -10.15 33.18
N SER A 203 -0.73 -9.87 34.23
CA SER A 203 -0.95 -8.72 35.09
C SER A 203 0.03 -7.64 34.64
N ALA A 204 -0.45 -6.42 34.34
CA ALA A 204 0.39 -5.28 33.94
C ALA A 204 1.45 -4.85 34.98
N TYR A 205 1.50 -5.52 36.13
CA TYR A 205 2.48 -5.34 37.20
C TYR A 205 3.39 -6.56 37.39
N ASP A 206 3.39 -7.51 36.46
CA ASP A 206 4.34 -8.61 36.44
C ASP A 206 5.73 -8.05 36.07
N PRO A 207 6.75 -8.17 36.94
CA PRO A 207 8.11 -7.71 36.64
C PRO A 207 8.65 -8.25 35.31
N ASP A 208 8.29 -9.49 34.95
CA ASP A 208 8.77 -10.13 33.72
C ASP A 208 8.19 -9.47 32.46
N GLU A 209 6.94 -9.00 32.50
CA GLU A 209 6.27 -8.30 31.39
C GLU A 209 6.83 -6.89 31.21
N LEU A 210 7.07 -6.17 32.31
CA LEU A 210 7.69 -4.85 32.29
C LEU A 210 9.13 -4.89 31.75
N GLU A 211 9.89 -5.95 32.08
CA GLU A 211 11.23 -6.18 31.56
C GLU A 211 11.22 -6.52 30.05
N GLU A 212 10.23 -7.28 29.58
CA GLU A 212 10.04 -7.56 28.17
C GLU A 212 9.73 -6.28 27.38
N GLU A 213 8.78 -5.47 27.87
CA GLU A 213 8.42 -4.19 27.25
C GLU A 213 9.60 -3.21 27.19
N GLN A 214 10.42 -3.15 28.24
CA GLN A 214 11.64 -2.34 28.25
C GLN A 214 12.66 -2.83 27.20
N ARG A 215 12.87 -4.15 27.09
CA ARG A 215 13.77 -4.73 26.08
C ARG A 215 13.30 -4.42 24.66
N GLU A 216 11.99 -4.49 24.39
CA GLU A 216 11.43 -4.14 23.09
C GLU A 216 11.65 -2.66 22.75
N ARG A 217 11.40 -1.77 23.72
CA ARG A 217 11.63 -0.32 23.57
C ARG A 217 13.09 0.00 23.30
N GLU A 218 14.02 -0.62 24.03
CA GLU A 218 15.46 -0.45 23.82
C GLU A 218 15.90 -0.95 22.44
N ARG A 219 15.41 -2.11 22.01
CA ARG A 219 15.66 -2.67 20.68
C ARG A 219 15.18 -1.71 19.58
N LYS A 220 13.96 -1.21 19.69
CA LYS A 220 13.35 -0.24 18.76
C LYS A 220 14.16 1.04 18.65
N ASN A 221 14.52 1.63 19.79
CA ASN A 221 15.33 2.84 19.83
C ASN A 221 16.70 2.62 19.20
N LYS A 222 17.33 1.47 19.46
CA LYS A 222 18.60 1.09 18.86
C LYS A 222 18.51 0.99 17.34
N ILE A 223 17.50 0.31 16.80
CA ILE A 223 17.28 0.17 15.35
C ILE A 223 17.06 1.54 14.71
N ASN A 224 16.19 2.38 15.29
CA ASN A 224 15.93 3.73 14.77
C ASN A 224 17.22 4.57 14.73
N LEU A 225 18.05 4.51 15.78
CA LEU A 225 19.34 5.21 15.82
C LEU A 225 20.35 4.68 14.78
N GLU A 226 20.38 3.37 14.55
CA GLU A 226 21.24 2.77 13.51
C GLU A 226 20.86 3.24 12.11
N PHE A 227 19.55 3.24 11.79
CA PHE A 227 19.04 3.77 10.54
C PHE A 227 19.31 5.27 10.40
N GLN A 228 19.04 6.05 11.44
CA GLN A 228 19.26 7.50 11.41
C GLN A 228 20.75 7.82 11.19
N SER A 229 21.65 7.10 11.86
CA SER A 229 23.10 7.24 11.65
C SER A 229 23.51 6.89 10.22
N PHE A 230 22.95 5.83 9.65
CA PHE A 230 23.16 5.48 8.24
C PHE A 230 22.70 6.60 7.30
N VAL A 231 21.46 7.08 7.47
CA VAL A 231 20.85 8.12 6.62
C VAL A 231 21.65 9.42 6.68
N ASN A 232 22.04 9.87 7.88
CA ASN A 232 22.83 11.09 8.05
C ASN A 232 24.17 11.00 7.31
N ARG A 233 24.88 9.89 7.46
CA ARG A 233 26.17 9.68 6.77
C ARG A 233 26.03 9.60 5.25
N VAL A 234 24.93 9.04 4.76
CA VAL A 234 24.63 8.98 3.33
C VAL A 234 24.29 10.36 2.79
N ASN A 235 23.55 11.17 3.55
CA ASN A 235 23.21 12.53 3.18
C ASN A 235 24.46 13.40 3.03
N ASP A 236 25.43 13.26 3.94
CA ASP A 236 26.74 13.95 3.86
C ASP A 236 27.54 13.56 2.61
N LEU A 237 27.31 12.35 2.05
CA LEU A 237 28.01 11.86 0.85
C LEU A 237 27.30 12.27 -0.44
N TRP A 238 25.97 12.22 -0.44
CA TRP A 238 25.15 12.33 -1.65
C TRP A 238 24.62 13.75 -1.91
N GLU A 239 24.72 14.65 -0.91
CA GLU A 239 24.43 16.10 -1.02
C GLU A 239 23.15 16.42 -1.82
N GLN A 240 22.06 15.69 -1.58
CA GLN A 240 20.82 15.92 -2.31
C GLN A 240 20.21 17.28 -1.92
N PRO A 241 19.65 18.03 -2.89
CA PRO A 241 18.88 19.22 -2.58
C PRO A 241 17.74 18.88 -1.63
N GLN A 242 17.45 19.80 -0.70
CA GLN A 242 16.37 19.63 0.26
C GLN A 242 15.03 19.48 -0.48
N PHE A 243 14.22 18.53 -0.01
CA PHE A 243 13.15 17.87 -0.75
C PHE A 243 12.00 18.77 -1.21
N ASN A 244 11.32 18.28 -2.25
CA ASN A 244 9.95 18.66 -2.57
C ASN A 244 8.98 17.90 -1.64
N ALA A 245 7.99 18.59 -1.08
CA ALA A 245 6.95 17.97 -0.27
C ALA A 245 6.24 16.83 -1.04
N CYS A 246 5.91 15.75 -0.33
CA CYS A 246 5.27 14.55 -0.88
C CYS A 246 4.15 14.04 0.04
N LEU A 247 3.12 13.45 -0.56
CA LEU A 247 2.10 12.63 0.11
C LEU A 247 2.45 11.16 -0.11
N VAL A 248 2.54 10.38 0.97
CA VAL A 248 3.07 9.00 0.93
C VAL A 248 2.27 8.00 1.76
N GLU A 249 2.29 6.74 1.31
CA GLU A 249 1.92 5.54 2.07
C GLU A 249 3.00 4.48 1.80
N LEU A 250 3.82 4.19 2.81
CA LEU A 250 5.03 3.36 2.65
C LEU A 250 5.00 2.10 3.52
N ILE A 251 4.06 1.96 4.45
CA ILE A 251 4.01 0.81 5.34
C ILE A 251 3.41 -0.39 4.61
N GLU A 252 2.28 -0.15 3.96
CA GLU A 252 1.55 -1.17 3.22
C GLU A 252 1.83 -1.11 1.71
N THR A 253 1.79 -2.28 1.07
CA THR A 253 1.87 -2.39 -0.39
C THR A 253 0.47 -2.49 -0.97
N PRO A 254 0.15 -1.81 -2.10
CA PRO A 254 1.06 -1.07 -2.96
C PRO A 254 1.46 0.29 -2.37
N PHE A 255 2.74 0.63 -2.52
CA PHE A 255 3.25 1.91 -2.04
C PHE A 255 2.64 3.08 -2.81
N LEU A 256 2.38 4.18 -2.11
CA LEU A 256 1.95 5.44 -2.69
C LEU A 256 3.02 6.49 -2.48
N VAL A 257 3.43 7.13 -3.58
CA VAL A 257 4.33 8.31 -3.54
C VAL A 257 3.80 9.34 -4.53
N VAL A 258 3.31 10.46 -4.00
CA VAL A 258 2.81 11.58 -4.78
C VAL A 258 3.65 12.80 -4.50
N THR A 259 4.25 13.37 -5.56
CA THR A 259 4.99 14.62 -5.44
C THR A 259 4.01 15.77 -5.49
N LEU A 260 4.02 16.66 -4.49
CA LEU A 260 3.02 17.75 -4.42
C LEU A 260 3.09 18.68 -5.64
N SER A 261 4.30 18.92 -6.18
CA SER A 261 4.48 19.76 -7.38
C SER A 261 3.80 19.20 -8.65
N GLU A 262 3.43 17.92 -8.67
CA GLU A 262 2.73 17.26 -9.78
C GLU A 262 1.20 17.36 -9.66
N ILE A 263 0.68 17.81 -8.52
CA ILE A 263 -0.74 18.01 -8.27
C ILE A 263 -1.19 19.29 -8.97
N GLU A 264 -2.31 19.21 -9.67
CA GLU A 264 -2.99 20.35 -10.28
C GLU A 264 -4.04 20.93 -9.31
N ILE A 265 -4.97 20.09 -8.87
CA ILE A 265 -5.99 20.43 -7.87
C ILE A 265 -6.33 19.21 -7.00
N VAL A 266 -6.97 19.48 -5.86
CA VAL A 266 -7.61 18.46 -5.03
C VAL A 266 -9.11 18.72 -4.94
N ASN A 267 -9.94 17.68 -4.99
CA ASN A 267 -11.37 17.78 -4.72
C ASN A 267 -11.73 16.90 -3.52
N LEU A 268 -12.31 17.51 -2.50
CA LEU A 268 -12.84 16.84 -1.32
C LEU A 268 -14.32 16.50 -1.61
N GLU A 269 -14.58 15.24 -1.91
CA GLU A 269 -15.90 14.75 -2.31
C GLU A 269 -16.68 14.21 -1.11
N ARG A 270 -18.01 14.27 -1.22
CA ARG A 270 -18.96 13.85 -0.17
C ARG A 270 -18.81 14.63 1.15
N VAL A 271 -18.32 15.88 1.06
CA VAL A 271 -18.28 16.77 2.22
C VAL A 271 -19.67 17.36 2.44
N GLY A 272 -20.22 17.17 3.64
CA GLY A 272 -21.55 17.66 4.00
C GLY A 272 -21.95 17.31 5.44
N LEU A 273 -22.99 17.99 5.94
CA LEU A 273 -23.50 17.77 7.29
C LEU A 273 -24.03 16.33 7.45
N GLY A 274 -23.61 15.65 8.52
CA GLY A 274 -24.04 14.29 8.85
C GLY A 274 -23.22 13.16 8.22
N GLN A 275 -22.25 13.46 7.35
CA GLN A 275 -21.32 12.45 6.82
C GLN A 275 -20.21 12.15 7.82
N LYS A 276 -19.96 10.87 8.09
CA LYS A 276 -18.87 10.41 8.96
C LYS A 276 -17.53 10.33 8.23
N ASN A 277 -17.58 10.24 6.90
CA ASN A 277 -16.43 10.09 6.04
C ASN A 277 -16.61 10.88 4.75
N PHE A 278 -15.49 11.23 4.13
CA PHE A 278 -15.43 11.92 2.84
C PHE A 278 -14.34 11.26 1.97
N ASP A 279 -14.30 11.60 0.69
CA ASP A 279 -13.24 11.15 -0.22
C ASP A 279 -12.37 12.32 -0.66
N MET A 280 -11.13 12.02 -1.02
CA MET A 280 -10.22 12.98 -1.61
C MET A 280 -9.80 12.48 -2.99
N THR A 281 -10.04 13.30 -4.01
CA THR A 281 -9.55 13.07 -5.36
C THR A 281 -8.44 14.05 -5.70
N ILE A 282 -7.29 13.52 -6.10
CA ILE A 282 -6.12 14.28 -6.54
C ILE A 282 -6.06 14.25 -8.06
N VAL A 283 -6.11 15.43 -8.68
CA VAL A 283 -5.93 15.62 -10.11
C VAL A 283 -4.49 16.05 -10.36
N PHE A 284 -3.82 15.40 -11.32
CA PHE A 284 -2.45 15.71 -11.68
C PHE A 284 -2.36 16.70 -12.84
N LYS A 285 -1.25 17.43 -12.92
CA LYS A 285 -0.93 18.35 -14.04
C LYS A 285 -0.90 17.65 -15.40
N ASP A 286 -0.51 16.36 -15.41
CA ASP A 286 -0.63 15.52 -16.59
C ASP A 286 -2.04 14.91 -16.68
N PHE A 287 -2.94 15.54 -17.44
CA PHE A 287 -4.32 15.07 -17.60
C PHE A 287 -4.46 13.74 -18.34
N LYS A 288 -3.38 13.17 -18.87
CA LYS A 288 -3.38 11.79 -19.39
C LYS A 288 -3.25 10.75 -18.28
N ARG A 289 -2.76 11.15 -17.10
CA ARG A 289 -2.69 10.31 -15.91
C ARG A 289 -4.07 10.26 -15.27
N ASP A 290 -4.54 9.06 -14.93
CA ASP A 290 -5.77 8.89 -14.17
C ASP A 290 -5.67 9.58 -12.79
N VAL A 291 -6.80 10.08 -12.29
CA VAL A 291 -6.89 10.69 -10.96
C VAL A 291 -6.55 9.66 -9.87
N LEU A 292 -5.99 10.14 -8.76
CA LEU A 292 -5.79 9.33 -7.57
C LEU A 292 -6.93 9.58 -6.59
N ARG A 293 -7.59 8.51 -6.16
CA ARG A 293 -8.66 8.58 -5.16
C ARG A 293 -8.20 7.98 -3.85
N ILE A 294 -8.56 8.66 -2.76
CA ILE A 294 -8.39 8.20 -1.39
C ILE A 294 -9.78 8.25 -0.77
N ASP A 295 -10.37 7.09 -0.56
CA ASP A 295 -11.76 6.98 -0.15
C ASP A 295 -11.90 6.79 1.37
N SER A 296 -13.07 7.16 1.89
CA SER A 296 -13.48 6.91 3.29
C SER A 296 -12.56 7.51 4.36
N ILE A 297 -12.10 8.75 4.15
CA ILE A 297 -11.32 9.52 5.13
C ILE A 297 -12.26 9.97 6.26
N PRO A 298 -11.89 9.80 7.54
CA PRO A 298 -12.70 10.27 8.67
C PRO A 298 -12.93 11.79 8.62
N SER A 299 -14.17 12.24 8.85
CA SER A 299 -14.51 13.67 8.82
C SER A 299 -13.76 14.50 9.87
N THR A 300 -13.28 13.87 10.94
CA THR A 300 -12.40 14.50 11.95
C THR A 300 -11.06 14.97 11.40
N SER A 301 -10.62 14.44 10.25
CA SER A 301 -9.36 14.83 9.59
C SER A 301 -9.54 15.92 8.54
N LEU A 302 -10.79 16.35 8.28
CA LEU A 302 -11.10 17.29 7.19
C LEU A 302 -10.37 18.63 7.35
N ASP A 303 -10.48 19.25 8.52
CA ASP A 303 -9.89 20.57 8.77
C ASP A 303 -8.35 20.52 8.70
N GLY A 304 -7.74 19.46 9.24
CA GLY A 304 -6.30 19.26 9.15
C GLY A 304 -5.80 19.03 7.72
N ILE A 305 -6.61 18.39 6.87
CA ILE A 305 -6.29 18.22 5.44
C ILE A 305 -6.41 19.56 4.71
N LYS A 306 -7.43 20.37 4.99
CA LYS A 306 -7.59 21.71 4.38
C LYS A 306 -6.42 22.62 4.74
N GLU A 307 -6.07 22.70 6.02
CA GLU A 307 -4.92 23.49 6.50
C GLU A 307 -3.60 23.04 5.85
N TRP A 308 -3.42 21.72 5.69
CA TRP A 308 -2.26 21.18 5.00
C TRP A 308 -2.23 21.55 3.51
N LEU A 309 -3.38 21.48 2.81
CA LEU A 309 -3.48 21.88 1.40
C LEU A 309 -3.19 23.37 1.22
N ASP A 310 -3.68 24.22 2.13
CA ASP A 310 -3.40 25.66 2.13
C ASP A 310 -1.90 25.94 2.37
N THR A 311 -1.30 25.27 3.35
CA THR A 311 0.14 25.44 3.68
C THR A 311 1.04 24.98 2.54
N THR A 312 0.58 24.03 1.73
CA THR A 312 1.30 23.50 0.58
C THR A 312 1.00 24.21 -0.74
N ASP A 313 0.18 25.27 -0.71
CA ASP A 313 -0.25 26.05 -1.88
C ASP A 313 -0.93 25.19 -2.96
N ILE A 314 -1.74 24.21 -2.51
CA ILE A 314 -2.52 23.34 -3.39
C ILE A 314 -3.97 23.82 -3.36
N LYS A 315 -4.48 24.25 -4.51
CA LYS A 315 -5.89 24.62 -4.63
C LYS A 315 -6.78 23.40 -4.46
N TYR A 316 -7.77 23.53 -3.58
CA TYR A 316 -8.78 22.50 -3.37
C TYR A 316 -10.21 23.03 -3.54
N TYR A 317 -11.12 22.09 -3.81
CA TYR A 317 -12.57 22.30 -3.92
C TYR A 317 -13.33 21.31 -3.05
N GLU A 318 -14.58 21.62 -2.74
CA GLU A 318 -15.48 20.76 -1.98
C GLU A 318 -16.70 20.40 -2.82
N SER A 319 -17.07 19.12 -2.80
CA SER A 319 -18.21 18.61 -3.56
C SER A 319 -19.08 17.73 -2.66
N ARG A 320 -20.41 17.87 -2.76
CA ARG A 320 -21.35 17.03 -2.01
C ARG A 320 -21.50 15.62 -2.61
N LEU A 321 -21.09 15.42 -3.86
CA LEU A 321 -21.23 14.19 -4.63
C LEU A 321 -19.88 13.76 -5.21
N ASN A 322 -19.75 12.48 -5.58
CA ASN A 322 -18.61 12.01 -6.36
C ASN A 322 -18.75 12.43 -7.82
N LEU A 323 -17.67 12.95 -8.42
CA LEU A 323 -17.66 13.42 -9.79
C LEU A 323 -17.16 12.35 -10.77
N ASN A 324 -17.62 12.41 -12.03
CA ASN A 324 -17.11 11.56 -13.11
C ASN A 324 -15.83 12.16 -13.72
N TRP A 325 -14.73 12.08 -12.97
CA TRP A 325 -13.42 12.63 -13.38
C TRP A 325 -12.93 12.15 -14.74
N ARG A 326 -13.20 10.88 -15.10
CA ARG A 326 -12.80 10.35 -16.40
C ARG A 326 -13.47 11.10 -17.55
N GLN A 327 -14.74 11.48 -17.40
CA GLN A 327 -15.43 12.26 -18.42
C GLN A 327 -14.94 13.72 -18.44
N ILE A 328 -14.78 14.33 -17.26
CA ILE A 328 -14.28 15.70 -17.11
C ILE A 328 -12.91 15.85 -17.77
N LEU A 329 -11.94 15.01 -17.40
CA LEU A 329 -10.58 15.07 -17.94
C LEU A 329 -10.52 14.77 -19.44
N LYS A 330 -11.41 13.89 -19.96
CA LYS A 330 -11.52 13.66 -21.39
C LYS A 330 -11.97 14.91 -22.15
N THR A 331 -12.96 15.62 -21.63
CA THR A 331 -13.43 16.89 -22.23
C THR A 331 -12.32 17.94 -22.21
N ILE A 332 -11.63 18.11 -21.08
CA ILE A 332 -10.51 19.06 -20.94
C ILE A 332 -9.37 18.71 -21.90
N THR A 333 -9.02 17.42 -22.02
CA THR A 333 -7.95 16.97 -22.92
C THR A 333 -8.33 17.13 -24.40
N TYR A 334 -9.62 17.07 -24.73
CA TYR A 334 -10.11 17.23 -26.11
C TYR A 334 -10.13 18.70 -26.54
N ASP A 335 -10.58 19.62 -25.67
CA ASP A 335 -10.60 21.05 -25.94
C ASP A 335 -10.14 21.88 -24.72
N PRO A 336 -8.81 22.07 -24.55
CA PRO A 336 -8.27 22.83 -23.43
C PRO A 336 -8.63 24.33 -23.48
N GLN A 337 -8.86 24.89 -24.67
CA GLN A 337 -9.10 26.34 -24.80
C GLN A 337 -10.49 26.68 -24.29
N SER A 338 -11.51 25.91 -24.67
CA SER A 338 -12.87 26.10 -24.15
C SER A 338 -12.94 25.93 -22.63
N PHE A 339 -12.08 25.08 -22.04
CA PHE A 339 -11.99 24.95 -20.59
C PHE A 339 -11.47 26.22 -19.92
N ILE A 340 -10.40 26.82 -20.46
CA ILE A 340 -9.83 28.06 -19.93
C ILE A 340 -10.83 29.22 -20.11
N ASP A 341 -11.43 29.35 -21.29
CA ASP A 341 -12.40 30.41 -21.59
C ASP A 341 -13.68 30.28 -20.74
N GLY A 342 -14.03 29.06 -20.32
CA GLY A 342 -15.14 28.75 -19.43
C GLY A 342 -14.87 28.97 -17.94
N GLY A 343 -13.72 29.56 -17.56
CA GLY A 343 -13.36 29.80 -16.16
C GLY A 343 -12.58 28.65 -15.50
N GLY A 344 -12.12 27.67 -16.27
CA GLY A 344 -11.27 26.58 -15.79
C GLY A 344 -11.96 25.75 -14.71
N TRP A 345 -11.33 25.66 -13.53
CA TRP A 345 -11.81 24.85 -12.41
C TRP A 345 -12.98 25.48 -11.62
N GLU A 346 -13.44 26.69 -11.99
CA GLU A 346 -14.47 27.42 -11.24
C GLU A 346 -15.82 26.68 -11.17
N PHE A 347 -16.11 25.80 -12.13
CA PHE A 347 -17.34 24.98 -12.09
C PHE A 347 -17.43 24.04 -10.86
N LEU A 348 -16.30 23.81 -10.15
CA LEU A 348 -16.26 23.05 -8.91
C LEU A 348 -16.61 23.91 -7.68
N ASN A 349 -16.64 25.24 -7.82
CA ASN A 349 -16.95 26.17 -6.74
C ASN A 349 -18.47 26.32 -6.59
N LEU A 350 -19.12 25.31 -5.99
CA LEU A 350 -20.58 25.27 -5.85
C LEU A 350 -21.15 26.41 -4.98
N GLU A 351 -20.36 26.99 -4.07
CA GLU A 351 -20.79 28.10 -3.19
C GLU A 351 -20.93 29.45 -3.90
N ALA A 352 -20.23 29.65 -5.02
CA ALA A 352 -20.36 30.88 -5.82
C ALA A 352 -21.71 30.96 -6.56
N THR A 353 -22.33 29.82 -6.84
CA THR A 353 -23.62 29.74 -7.55
C THR A 353 -24.84 29.84 -6.64
N ASP A 354 -24.74 29.44 -5.37
CA ASP A 354 -25.86 29.48 -4.42
C ASP A 354 -26.04 30.86 -3.73
N SER A 355 -25.10 31.79 -3.94
CA SER A 355 -25.13 33.12 -3.31
C SER A 355 -25.80 34.21 -4.18
N GLU A 356 -26.14 33.91 -5.44
CA GLU A 356 -26.71 34.86 -6.42
C GLU A 356 -27.96 34.28 -7.11
N SER A 357 -28.78 33.51 -6.38
CA SER A 357 -30.09 33.07 -6.90
C SER A 357 -31.14 32.97 -5.80
N ASP A 358 -31.45 34.09 -5.15
CA ASP A 358 -32.66 34.24 -4.31
C ASP A 358 -33.78 35.01 -5.06
N HIS A 359 -33.84 34.86 -6.38
CA HIS A 359 -34.96 35.30 -7.22
C HIS A 359 -35.13 34.41 -8.45
N SER A 360 -35.67 33.21 -8.25
CA SER A 360 -36.46 32.56 -9.30
C SER A 360 -37.76 32.08 -8.69
N GLU A 361 -38.83 32.78 -9.05
CA GLU A 361 -40.20 32.45 -8.72
C GLU A 361 -40.51 30.99 -9.09
N GLU A 362 -41.11 30.32 -8.12
CA GLU A 362 -41.66 28.97 -8.19
C GLU A 362 -42.67 28.89 -9.36
N SER A 363 -42.26 28.25 -10.47
CA SER A 363 -43.12 27.93 -11.61
C SER A 363 -43.21 26.42 -11.75
N ASP A 364 -44.15 25.87 -10.99
CA ASP A 364 -44.83 24.58 -11.12
C ASP A 364 -45.03 24.08 -12.57
N GLN A 365 -44.64 22.83 -12.85
CA GLN A 365 -45.44 21.93 -13.71
C GLN A 365 -45.26 20.47 -13.24
N GLY A 366 -46.33 19.96 -12.63
CA GLY A 366 -46.48 18.60 -12.12
C GLY A 366 -46.29 17.49 -13.15
N TYR A 367 -45.73 16.39 -12.66
CA TYR A 367 -45.55 15.13 -13.37
C TYR A 367 -46.64 14.14 -12.92
N GLU A 368 -47.53 13.75 -13.85
CA GLU A 368 -48.44 12.61 -13.69
C GLU A 368 -47.86 11.37 -14.40
N PRO A 369 -47.82 10.18 -13.77
CA PRO A 369 -47.47 8.94 -14.44
C PRO A 369 -48.74 8.31 -15.07
N SER A 370 -48.77 8.14 -16.39
CA SER A 370 -49.80 7.33 -17.05
C SER A 370 -49.39 5.87 -17.11
N ASP A 371 -50.18 5.05 -16.44
CA ASP A 371 -50.10 3.60 -16.36
C ASP A 371 -51.01 2.92 -17.39
N MET A 372 -50.73 1.63 -17.63
CA MET A 372 -51.49 0.57 -18.33
C MET A 372 -51.18 0.18 -19.79
N GLU A 373 -50.82 -1.11 -19.84
CA GLU A 373 -50.59 -2.07 -20.93
C GLU A 373 -51.86 -2.50 -21.70
N PRO A 374 -51.78 -3.47 -22.64
CA PRO A 374 -51.98 -4.87 -22.25
C PRO A 374 -51.12 -5.94 -22.97
N GLU A 375 -50.59 -6.89 -22.18
CA GLU A 375 -50.73 -8.38 -22.23
C GLU A 375 -50.94 -9.13 -23.58
N SER A 376 -50.15 -10.20 -23.78
CA SER A 376 -50.63 -11.61 -23.80
C SER A 376 -49.52 -12.66 -24.04
N ASP A 377 -49.37 -13.60 -23.09
CA ASP A 377 -49.23 -15.10 -23.16
C ASP A 377 -48.24 -15.79 -24.11
N SER A 378 -47.61 -16.96 -23.85
CA SER A 378 -47.55 -18.00 -22.79
C SER A 378 -46.37 -18.95 -23.21
N GLU A 379 -45.75 -19.89 -22.46
CA GLU A 379 -46.24 -21.04 -21.68
C GLU A 379 -45.13 -21.59 -20.73
N GLU A 380 -45.57 -22.31 -19.70
CA GLU A 380 -44.84 -22.99 -18.62
C GLU A 380 -44.38 -24.42 -18.96
N GLU A 381 -43.50 -25.01 -18.14
CA GLU A 381 -43.75 -26.32 -17.51
C GLU A 381 -42.80 -26.60 -16.30
N ASP A 382 -43.26 -27.55 -15.49
CA ASP A 382 -43.17 -27.72 -14.04
C ASP A 382 -42.22 -28.87 -13.61
N SER A 383 -41.78 -28.90 -12.34
CA SER A 383 -41.86 -30.09 -11.47
C SER A 383 -41.14 -29.88 -10.11
N GLU A 384 -41.91 -29.94 -9.03
CA GLU A 384 -41.48 -30.18 -7.65
C GLU A 384 -40.98 -31.63 -7.40
N THR A 385 -40.24 -31.87 -6.31
CA THR A 385 -40.54 -32.94 -5.32
C THR A 385 -39.59 -32.93 -4.11
N ASP A 386 -40.19 -33.09 -2.94
CA ASP A 386 -39.62 -33.29 -1.60
C ASP A 386 -38.83 -34.60 -1.41
N ILE A 387 -37.96 -34.65 -0.38
CA ILE A 387 -37.94 -35.72 0.65
C ILE A 387 -37.02 -35.35 1.82
N VAL A 388 -37.53 -35.62 3.03
CA VAL A 388 -36.96 -35.38 4.37
C VAL A 388 -36.28 -36.61 4.99
N SER A 389 -35.32 -36.32 5.87
CA SER A 389 -34.93 -36.96 7.16
C SER A 389 -34.57 -38.45 7.33
N SER A 390 -33.48 -38.65 8.09
CA SER A 390 -33.32 -39.55 9.28
C SER A 390 -31.84 -39.48 9.73
N GLU A 391 -31.46 -38.94 10.89
CA GLU A 391 -31.61 -39.40 12.30
C GLU A 391 -30.33 -40.05 12.87
N ASP A 392 -30.23 -39.93 14.20
CA ASP A 392 -29.38 -40.58 15.21
C ASP A 392 -28.07 -39.88 15.62
N GLU A 393 -28.07 -39.19 16.78
CA GLU A 393 -28.04 -39.67 18.21
C GLU A 393 -26.59 -40.01 18.63
N GLU A 394 -26.06 -39.76 19.83
CA GLU A 394 -26.47 -39.20 21.13
C GLU A 394 -25.17 -39.03 21.95
N SER A 395 -25.16 -38.16 22.97
CA SER A 395 -24.83 -38.58 24.36
C SER A 395 -24.73 -37.39 25.31
N GLU A 396 -25.55 -37.45 26.35
CA GLU A 396 -25.68 -36.64 27.56
C GLU A 396 -24.43 -36.73 28.47
N ASP A 397 -24.13 -35.70 29.28
CA ASP A 397 -24.52 -35.69 30.70
C ASP A 397 -24.15 -34.35 31.39
N SER A 398 -25.03 -33.98 32.29
CA SER A 398 -25.11 -32.81 33.16
C SER A 398 -24.31 -32.98 34.46
N MET A 399 -23.89 -31.89 35.11
CA MET A 399 -23.98 -31.71 36.57
C MET A 399 -23.92 -30.23 36.95
N ASP A 400 -24.89 -29.86 37.79
CA ASP A 400 -25.18 -28.54 38.38
C ASP A 400 -24.41 -28.27 39.70
N GLU A 401 -24.55 -27.01 40.15
CA GLU A 401 -24.40 -26.46 41.53
C GLU A 401 -22.99 -26.13 42.07
N ASP A 402 -22.67 -24.83 42.17
CA ASP A 402 -22.81 -24.02 43.41
C ASP A 402 -22.14 -22.64 43.22
N SER A 403 -22.92 -21.55 43.31
CA SER A 403 -22.41 -20.18 43.24
C SER A 403 -22.65 -19.44 44.56
N GLU A 404 -21.63 -19.38 45.40
CA GLU A 404 -21.55 -18.52 46.59
C GLU A 404 -21.10 -17.11 46.17
N GLU A 405 -21.96 -16.11 46.41
CA GLU A 405 -21.65 -14.69 46.21
C GLU A 405 -20.70 -14.19 47.32
N GLU A 406 -19.43 -13.93 46.97
CA GLU A 406 -18.51 -13.20 47.85
C GLU A 406 -18.50 -11.70 47.48
N LYS A 407 -18.97 -10.85 48.40
CA LYS A 407 -19.03 -9.38 48.29
C LYS A 407 -17.64 -8.77 48.03
N GLY A 408 -17.48 -8.14 46.87
CA GLY A 408 -16.32 -7.29 46.56
C GLY A 408 -16.20 -6.07 47.49
N LYS A 409 -14.96 -5.66 47.76
CA LYS A 409 -14.62 -4.47 48.56
C LYS A 409 -15.11 -3.19 47.88
N THR A 410 -15.61 -2.25 48.66
CA THR A 410 -16.11 -0.96 48.17
C THR A 410 -14.98 -0.02 47.76
N TRP A 411 -15.26 0.85 46.79
CA TRP A 411 -14.33 1.84 46.24
C TRP A 411 -13.61 2.71 47.29
N GLU A 412 -14.25 2.99 48.42
CA GLU A 412 -13.63 3.73 49.55
C GLU A 412 -12.46 2.97 50.22
N GLU A 413 -12.45 1.63 50.20
CA GLU A 413 -11.30 0.85 50.71
C GLU A 413 -10.10 0.94 49.75
N LEU A 414 -10.36 0.98 48.44
CA LEU A 414 -9.32 1.06 47.41
C LEU A 414 -8.64 2.43 47.37
N GLU A 415 -9.38 3.53 47.52
CA GLU A 415 -8.79 4.88 47.60
C GLU A 415 -7.92 5.08 48.84
N LYS A 416 -8.31 4.47 49.96
CA LYS A 416 -7.56 4.55 51.21
C LYS A 416 -6.25 3.77 51.15
N GLU A 417 -6.23 2.65 50.43
CA GLU A 417 -5.02 1.84 50.23
C GLU A 417 -4.02 2.55 49.30
N ALA A 418 -4.49 3.18 48.23
CA ALA A 418 -3.65 3.99 47.32
C ALA A 418 -3.02 5.21 48.03
N SER A 419 -3.80 5.92 48.86
CA SER A 419 -3.30 7.09 49.62
C SER A 419 -2.21 6.72 50.63
N ASN A 420 -2.30 5.53 51.25
CA ASN A 420 -1.29 5.09 52.21
C ASN A 420 0.03 4.69 51.53
N ALA A 421 -0.02 4.08 50.33
CA ALA A 421 1.16 3.69 49.56
C ALA A 421 1.96 4.91 49.04
N ASP A 422 1.28 5.98 48.66
CA ASP A 422 1.92 7.24 48.26
C ASP A 422 2.60 7.95 49.44
N ARG A 423 2.03 7.81 50.65
CA ARG A 423 2.60 8.39 51.88
C ARG A 423 3.84 7.65 52.36
N GLU A 424 3.95 6.34 52.10
CA GLU A 424 5.14 5.56 52.43
C GLU A 424 6.30 5.81 51.46
N LYS A 425 6.03 6.05 50.16
CA LYS A 425 7.07 6.38 49.16
C LYS A 425 7.69 7.77 49.32
N ALA A 426 7.03 8.70 50.02
CA ALA A 426 7.53 10.06 50.21
C ALA A 426 8.69 10.17 51.22
N ASN A 427 9.02 9.10 51.96
CA ASN A 427 9.98 9.16 53.08
C ASN A 427 11.34 8.49 52.81
N GLU A 428 11.61 7.99 51.60
CA GLU A 428 12.94 7.48 51.21
C GLU A 428 13.71 8.48 50.31
N SER A 429 14.52 9.32 50.98
CA SER A 429 15.84 9.82 50.54
C SER A 429 15.96 10.62 49.21
N ASP A 430 15.75 11.94 49.26
CA ASP A 430 16.18 12.89 48.22
C ASP A 430 17.62 13.38 48.53
N SER A 431 18.63 12.79 47.89
CA SER A 431 20.04 13.19 48.06
C SER A 431 20.38 14.42 47.21
N GLU A 432 21.22 15.34 47.73
CA GLU A 432 21.55 16.62 47.08
C GLU A 432 22.20 16.49 45.69
N GLU A 433 22.71 15.31 45.32
CA GLU A 433 23.27 15.04 43.99
C GLU A 433 22.19 14.99 42.88
N ASP A 434 20.98 14.53 43.18
CA ASP A 434 19.88 14.46 42.20
C ASP A 434 19.29 15.84 41.89
N ARG A 435 19.30 16.75 42.87
CA ARG A 435 18.94 18.17 42.66
C ARG A 435 19.92 18.91 41.76
N LYS A 436 21.22 18.61 41.84
CA LYS A 436 22.24 19.20 40.94
C LYS A 436 22.14 18.64 39.51
N ARG A 437 21.86 17.35 39.35
CA ARG A 437 21.59 16.74 38.02
C ARG A 437 20.34 17.31 37.34
N ARG A 438 19.27 17.59 38.11
CA ARG A 438 18.07 18.25 37.59
C ARG A 438 18.35 19.69 37.12
N LYS A 439 19.10 20.50 37.89
CA LYS A 439 19.50 21.86 37.46
C LYS A 439 20.42 21.89 36.24
N ALA A 440 21.30 20.89 36.07
CA ALA A 440 22.11 20.76 34.86
C ALA A 440 21.29 20.34 33.63
N LYS A 441 20.25 19.51 33.81
CA LYS A 441 19.28 19.15 32.75
C LYS A 441 18.41 20.34 32.33
N THR A 442 17.99 21.22 33.24
CA THR A 442 17.16 22.39 32.88
C THR A 442 17.97 23.47 32.14
N ALA A 443 19.28 23.59 32.39
CA ALA A 443 20.15 24.52 31.68
C ALA A 443 20.52 24.05 30.25
N PHE A 444 20.52 22.74 29.98
CA PHE A 444 20.79 22.19 28.65
C PHE A 444 19.56 22.27 27.72
N VAL A 445 18.35 22.32 28.29
CA VAL A 445 17.09 22.44 27.53
C VAL A 445 16.84 23.86 27.02
N ALA A 446 17.47 24.89 27.61
CA ALA A 446 17.28 26.30 27.23
C ALA A 446 18.32 26.86 26.25
N ALA A 447 19.35 26.08 25.87
CA ALA A 447 20.42 26.52 24.97
C ALA A 447 20.67 25.49 23.87
N GLY A 448 19.65 25.28 23.03
CA GLY A 448 19.71 24.42 21.84
C GLY A 448 18.95 25.01 20.65
N CYS A 449 18.89 26.33 20.55
CA CYS A 449 18.41 27.04 19.37
C CYS A 449 19.62 27.55 18.57
N SER A 450 20.18 26.70 17.72
CA SER A 450 20.93 27.09 16.51
C SER A 450 21.44 25.87 15.76
N PHE A 451 21.01 25.78 14.49
CA PHE A 451 21.66 25.09 13.38
C PHE A 451 21.84 23.56 13.50
N CYS A 452 20.90 22.82 12.90
CA CYS A 452 21.19 21.55 12.21
C CYS A 452 20.16 21.34 11.09
N VAL A 453 20.66 21.26 9.86
CA VAL A 453 19.91 21.20 8.61
C VAL A 453 19.63 19.73 8.27
N TRP A 454 18.55 19.17 8.82
CA TRP A 454 17.76 18.02 8.31
C TRP A 454 16.70 17.58 9.37
N THR A 455 16.00 18.54 9.98
CA THR A 455 14.89 18.28 10.92
C THR A 455 13.63 19.06 10.52
N SER A 456 13.27 19.03 9.24
CA SER A 456 11.96 19.50 8.76
C SER A 456 11.26 18.47 7.86
N CYS A 457 11.51 17.20 8.14
CA CYS A 457 10.59 16.10 7.79
C CYS A 457 10.38 15.23 9.02
N LEU A 458 10.11 15.87 10.16
CA LEU A 458 9.69 15.15 11.36
C LEU A 458 8.39 15.61 11.99
N TYR A 459 7.69 16.67 11.53
CA TYR A 459 6.27 16.85 11.94
C TYR A 459 5.41 17.75 11.02
N ASP A 460 5.98 18.66 10.21
CA ASP A 460 5.16 19.74 9.59
C ASP A 460 5.02 19.76 8.05
N SER A 461 5.47 18.74 7.30
CA SER A 461 5.31 18.78 5.82
C SER A 461 5.12 17.43 5.11
N VAL A 462 4.95 16.35 5.89
CA VAL A 462 4.57 15.04 5.35
C VAL A 462 3.21 14.70 5.93
N PHE A 463 2.15 14.93 5.16
CA PHE A 463 0.86 14.35 5.49
C PHE A 463 0.95 12.85 5.20
N SER A 464 1.20 12.04 6.23
CA SER A 464 0.99 10.60 6.14
C SER A 464 -0.51 10.34 6.28
N LEU A 465 -1.09 9.62 5.33
CA LEU A 465 -2.52 9.21 5.37
C LEU A 465 -2.87 8.47 6.66
N GLN A 466 -1.89 7.86 7.32
CA GLN A 466 -2.07 7.11 8.55
C GLN A 466 -2.32 7.96 9.81
N ASN A 467 -1.97 9.26 9.81
CA ASN A 467 -2.28 10.15 10.95
C ASN A 467 -3.79 10.33 11.16
N SER A 468 -4.63 9.90 10.20
CA SER A 468 -6.09 9.86 10.33
C SER A 468 -6.64 8.59 11.03
N ARG A 469 -5.81 7.55 11.23
CA ARG A 469 -6.25 6.24 11.78
C ARG A 469 -5.92 6.01 13.27
N MET A 470 -5.13 6.87 13.92
CA MET A 470 -4.77 6.75 15.35
C MET A 470 -5.27 7.93 16.17
N LYS A 471 -6.59 8.05 16.34
CA LYS A 471 -7.25 8.70 17.49
C LYS A 471 -8.61 8.04 17.75
N ILE A 472 -8.61 6.72 17.96
CA ILE A 472 -9.73 6.01 18.58
C ILE A 472 -9.11 4.93 19.47
N GLU A 473 -8.65 5.35 20.64
CA GLU A 473 -8.60 4.55 21.87
C GLU A 473 -8.29 5.53 23.01
N GLY A 474 -9.27 5.70 23.89
CA GLY A 474 -9.36 6.76 24.91
C GLY A 474 -10.81 7.16 25.12
#